data_AF-A0A3G2G5P6-F1
#
_entry.id   AF-A0A3G2G5P6-F1
#
_cell.length_a   1.000
_cell.length_b   1.000
_cell.length_c   1.000
_cell.angle_alpha   90.00
_cell.angle_beta   90.00
_cell.angle_gamma   90.00
#
_symmetry.space_group_name_H-M   'P 1'
#
loop_
_entity.id
_entity.type
_entity.pdbx_description
1 polymer ?
#
loop_
_entity_poly.entity_id
_entity_poly.type
_entity_poly.pdbx_seq_one_letter_code
_entity_poly.pdbx_strand_id
1 'polypeptide(L)'
;MEIDVKLENLRIQLRRNSKKIIDDVINRNVSRSQNNFKLQKEICAFCATTSNLTKEHVIPRWVFENCTKKFFTNNMNSIEQTYNKTTIPVCADCNNNLLANIESQINSILTNINLTDSFYSLEQIQNIIRWLEIIEYKFQLLEFRRTFKKAKSSEFIEFLKDIPLAIMREEIEFSPEKAITQLRNAQKELL
;
A
#
# COMPACT_ATOMS: atom_id res chain seq x y z
N MET A 1 16.69 17.98 0.68
CA MET A 1 16.41 18.74 1.94
C MET A 1 14.93 18.74 2.35
N GLU A 2 13.96 19.19 1.53
CA GLU A 2 12.53 19.15 1.94
C GLU A 2 11.94 17.72 1.91
N ILE A 3 12.32 16.90 0.92
CA ILE A 3 11.89 15.50 0.82
C ILE A 3 12.32 14.68 2.03
N ASP A 4 13.54 14.92 2.52
CA ASP A 4 14.13 14.16 3.62
C ASP A 4 13.36 14.39 4.91
N VAL A 5 12.94 15.63 5.17
CA VAL A 5 12.10 15.97 6.33
C VAL A 5 10.73 15.30 6.24
N LYS A 6 10.12 15.23 5.05
CA LYS A 6 8.82 14.56 4.87
C LYS A 6 8.94 13.05 5.05
N LEU A 7 9.98 12.44 4.48
CA LEU A 7 10.31 11.03 4.66
C LEU A 7 10.58 10.72 6.13
N GLU A 8 11.41 11.51 6.80
CA GLU A 8 11.71 11.36 8.23
C GLU A 8 10.45 11.43 9.09
N ASN A 9 9.58 12.42 8.88
CA ASN A 9 8.32 12.52 9.60
C ASN A 9 7.43 11.30 9.38
N LEU A 10 7.33 10.79 8.14
CA LEU A 10 6.59 9.57 7.84
C LEU A 10 7.14 8.38 8.64
N ARG A 11 8.47 8.20 8.65
CA ARG A 11 9.16 7.13 9.38
C ARG A 11 8.89 7.20 10.88
N ILE A 12 9.00 8.39 11.47
CA ILE A 12 8.75 8.60 12.91
C ILE A 12 7.32 8.19 13.27
N GLN A 13 6.33 8.61 12.46
CA GLN A 13 4.93 8.26 12.70
C GLN A 13 4.69 6.76 12.57
N LEU A 14 5.25 6.14 11.54
CA LEU A 14 5.10 4.71 11.29
C LEU A 14 5.76 3.89 12.41
N ARG A 15 6.98 4.27 12.83
CA ARG A 15 7.70 3.60 13.92
C ARG A 15 6.94 3.62 15.23
N ARG A 16 6.36 4.77 15.60
CA ARG A 16 5.58 4.92 16.84
C ARG A 16 4.32 4.06 16.84
N ASN A 17 3.76 3.77 15.66
CA ASN A 17 2.44 3.13 15.52
C ASN A 17 2.49 1.74 14.87
N SER A 18 3.69 1.23 14.52
CA SER A 18 3.90 0.05 13.71
C SER A 18 3.06 -1.15 14.17
N LYS A 19 3.22 -1.54 15.44
CA LYS A 19 2.46 -2.66 16.04
C LYS A 19 0.95 -2.45 15.94
N LYS A 20 0.45 -1.26 16.29
CA LYS A 20 -0.98 -0.94 16.25
C LYS A 20 -1.55 -1.06 14.83
N ILE A 21 -0.79 -0.62 13.82
CA ILE A 21 -1.19 -0.70 12.41
C ILE A 21 -1.24 -2.15 11.96
N ILE A 22 -0.21 -2.93 12.24
CA ILE A 22 -0.15 -4.35 11.87
C ILE A 22 -1.27 -5.15 12.55
N ASP A 23 -1.48 -4.93 13.85
CA ASP A 23 -2.52 -5.61 14.61
C ASP A 23 -3.92 -5.27 14.07
N ASP A 24 -4.20 -4.02 13.69
CA ASP A 24 -5.48 -3.64 13.04
C ASP A 24 -5.67 -4.40 11.72
N VAL A 25 -4.64 -4.43 10.87
CA VAL A 25 -4.70 -5.11 9.56
C VAL A 25 -4.99 -6.61 9.74
N ILE A 26 -4.30 -7.27 10.67
CA ILE A 26 -4.49 -8.70 10.94
C ILE A 26 -5.89 -8.96 11.52
N ASN A 27 -6.30 -8.20 12.55
CA ASN A 27 -7.57 -8.42 13.21
C ASN A 27 -8.76 -8.15 12.29
N ARG A 28 -8.65 -7.16 11.41
CA ARG A 28 -9.70 -6.75 10.48
C ARG A 28 -9.83 -7.65 9.26
N ASN A 29 -8.76 -8.32 8.83
CA ASN A 29 -8.74 -9.03 7.56
C ASN A 29 -8.39 -10.52 7.64
N VAL A 30 -7.73 -10.98 8.71
CA VAL A 30 -7.28 -12.38 8.84
C VAL A 30 -8.03 -13.11 9.95
N SER A 31 -8.30 -12.45 11.07
CA SER A 31 -8.90 -13.09 12.25
C SER A 31 -10.32 -13.62 11.99
N ARG A 32 -10.70 -14.74 12.61
CA ARG A 32 -12.08 -15.27 12.59
C ARG A 32 -13.12 -14.29 13.17
N SER A 33 -12.68 -13.31 13.97
CA SER A 33 -13.52 -12.25 14.54
C SER A 33 -13.68 -11.02 13.63
N GLN A 34 -13.34 -11.13 12.34
CA GLN A 34 -13.44 -10.10 11.30
C GLN A 34 -14.70 -9.22 11.41
N ASN A 35 -15.87 -9.83 11.65
CA ASN A 35 -17.14 -9.09 11.70
C ASN A 35 -17.21 -8.06 12.84
N ASN A 36 -16.60 -8.35 14.00
CA ASN A 36 -16.56 -7.42 15.13
C ASN A 36 -15.57 -6.27 14.89
N PHE A 37 -14.46 -6.53 14.19
CA PHE A 37 -13.48 -5.50 13.86
C PHE A 37 -13.89 -4.63 12.66
N LYS A 38 -14.64 -5.16 11.68
CA LYS A 38 -15.21 -4.37 10.58
C LYS A 38 -16.17 -3.28 11.07
N LEU A 39 -16.80 -3.48 12.23
CA LEU A 39 -17.65 -2.48 12.90
C LEU A 39 -16.85 -1.36 13.58
N GLN A 40 -15.57 -1.58 13.88
CA GLN A 40 -14.70 -0.54 14.45
C GLN A 40 -14.21 0.42 13.37
N LYS A 41 -14.08 1.70 13.74
CA LYS A 41 -13.51 2.73 12.86
C LYS A 41 -12.15 2.28 12.34
N GLU A 42 -11.92 2.49 11.04
CA GLU A 42 -10.61 2.27 10.44
C GLU A 42 -9.57 3.21 11.05
N ILE A 43 -8.30 2.89 10.86
CA ILE A 43 -7.17 3.72 11.24
C ILE A 43 -6.34 4.09 10.02
N CYS A 44 -5.59 5.19 10.12
CA CYS A 44 -4.60 5.58 9.13
C CYS A 44 -3.47 4.54 9.09
N ALA A 45 -3.14 4.07 7.89
CA ALA A 45 -2.10 3.09 7.65
C ALA A 45 -0.66 3.56 7.94
N PHE A 46 -0.45 4.84 8.28
CA PHE A 46 0.88 5.40 8.58
C PHE A 46 1.01 5.96 9.99
N CYS A 47 -0.06 6.47 10.60
CA CYS A 47 0.00 7.09 11.94
C CYS A 47 -1.06 6.58 12.92
N ALA A 48 -1.86 5.58 12.53
CA ALA A 48 -2.89 4.94 13.36
C ALA A 48 -3.97 5.87 13.99
N THR A 49 -4.11 7.10 13.48
CA THR A 49 -5.22 7.98 13.84
C THR A 49 -6.53 7.47 13.22
N THR A 50 -7.66 7.71 13.88
CA THR A 50 -9.01 7.42 13.38
C THR A 50 -9.69 8.66 12.77
N SER A 51 -9.05 9.82 12.87
CA SER A 51 -9.63 11.11 12.47
C SER A 51 -9.28 11.47 11.03
N ASN A 52 -10.22 12.11 10.33
CA ASN A 52 -10.06 12.67 8.98
C ASN A 52 -9.44 11.67 7.98
N LEU A 53 -9.96 10.45 7.96
CA LEU A 53 -9.53 9.43 7.02
C LEU A 53 -9.97 9.75 5.60
N THR A 54 -9.05 9.50 4.68
CA THR A 54 -9.18 9.66 3.24
C THR A 54 -8.78 8.34 2.56
N LYS A 55 -8.95 8.28 1.24
CA LYS A 55 -8.51 7.15 0.41
C LYS A 55 -7.24 7.55 -0.31
N GLU A 56 -6.13 6.95 0.09
CA GLU A 56 -4.85 7.15 -0.58
C GLU A 56 -4.67 6.10 -1.67
N HIS A 57 -4.24 6.51 -2.86
CA HIS A 57 -3.97 5.58 -3.95
C HIS A 57 -2.66 4.82 -3.71
N VAL A 58 -2.67 3.53 -4.03
CA VAL A 58 -1.50 2.66 -3.89
C VAL A 58 -0.44 2.98 -4.94
N ILE A 59 -0.90 3.25 -6.16
CA ILE A 59 -0.05 3.70 -7.27
C ILE A 59 -0.34 5.19 -7.51
N PRO A 60 0.67 6.01 -7.79
CA PRO A 60 0.50 7.40 -8.22
C PRO A 60 -0.41 7.56 -9.44
N ARG A 61 -1.06 8.72 -9.54
CA ARG A 61 -1.94 9.01 -10.68
C ARG A 61 -1.18 9.18 -12.00
N TRP A 62 -0.01 9.82 -11.93
CA TRP A 62 0.80 10.14 -13.11
C TRP A 62 1.41 8.91 -13.78
N VAL A 63 1.59 7.80 -13.04
CA VAL A 63 2.02 6.51 -13.61
C VAL A 63 1.04 6.00 -14.68
N PHE A 64 -0.24 6.36 -14.58
CA PHE A 64 -1.28 5.99 -15.55
C PHE A 64 -1.60 7.11 -16.54
N GLU A 65 -0.68 8.05 -16.80
CA GLU A 65 -0.93 9.22 -17.66
C GLU A 65 -2.18 10.00 -17.23
N ASN A 66 -2.48 10.02 -15.93
CA ASN A 66 -3.70 10.60 -15.37
C ASN A 66 -5.02 9.99 -15.90
N CYS A 67 -4.96 8.87 -16.60
CA CYS A 67 -6.11 8.16 -17.16
C CYS A 67 -6.67 7.15 -16.16
N THR A 68 -7.74 7.54 -15.47
CA THR A 68 -8.44 6.71 -14.47
C THR A 68 -9.17 5.51 -15.06
N LYS A 69 -9.23 5.42 -16.39
CA LYS A 69 -9.77 4.28 -17.14
C LYS A 69 -8.72 3.19 -17.42
N LYS A 70 -7.44 3.42 -17.12
CA LYS A 70 -6.43 2.37 -17.23
C LYS A 70 -6.60 1.36 -16.09
N PHE A 71 -6.23 0.13 -16.40
CA PHE A 71 -6.30 -1.01 -15.49
C PHE A 71 -4.92 -1.65 -15.38
N PHE A 72 -4.69 -2.34 -14.28
CA PHE A 72 -3.59 -3.30 -14.18
C PHE A 72 -4.12 -4.63 -13.67
N THR A 73 -3.50 -5.72 -14.10
CA THR A 73 -3.83 -7.07 -13.67
C THR A 73 -2.90 -7.48 -12.54
N ASN A 74 -3.43 -8.12 -11.50
CA ASN A 74 -2.59 -8.86 -10.57
C ASN A 74 -2.48 -10.33 -11.02
N ASN A 75 -1.34 -10.95 -10.72
CA ASN A 75 -1.10 -12.35 -11.08
C ASN A 75 -2.06 -13.31 -10.34
N MET A 76 -2.59 -12.89 -9.18
CA MET A 76 -3.29 -13.80 -8.26
C MET A 76 -4.72 -14.14 -8.68
N ASN A 77 -5.44 -13.16 -9.25
CA ASN A 77 -6.82 -13.39 -9.68
C ASN A 77 -7.04 -13.13 -11.17
N SER A 78 -6.03 -12.67 -11.92
CA SER A 78 -6.20 -12.17 -13.29
C SER A 78 -7.36 -11.16 -13.42
N ILE A 79 -7.70 -10.48 -12.32
CA ILE A 79 -8.80 -9.51 -12.28
C ILE A 79 -8.20 -8.14 -12.55
N GLU A 80 -8.76 -7.47 -13.55
CA GLU A 80 -8.46 -6.07 -13.83
C GLU A 80 -8.79 -5.18 -12.63
N GLN A 81 -7.81 -4.38 -12.23
CA GLN A 81 -7.94 -3.45 -11.13
C GLN A 81 -7.95 -2.03 -11.68
N THR A 82 -9.06 -1.32 -11.47
CA THR A 82 -9.13 0.11 -11.73
C THR A 82 -8.31 0.87 -10.69
N TYR A 83 -7.53 1.84 -11.15
CA TYR A 83 -6.85 2.83 -10.32
C TYR A 83 -7.72 3.41 -9.19
N ASN A 84 -8.98 3.75 -9.49
CA ASN A 84 -9.91 4.35 -8.51
C ASN A 84 -10.26 3.43 -7.33
N LYS A 85 -10.05 2.11 -7.45
CA LYS A 85 -10.37 1.11 -6.42
C LYS A 85 -9.13 0.55 -5.73
N THR A 86 -7.94 1.04 -6.07
CA THR A 86 -6.66 0.58 -5.52
C THR A 86 -6.18 1.60 -4.49
N THR A 87 -6.91 1.66 -3.37
CA THR A 87 -6.71 2.65 -2.32
C THR A 87 -6.65 2.04 -0.92
N ILE A 88 -5.94 2.68 0.00
CA ILE A 88 -5.83 2.32 1.42
C ILE A 88 -6.28 3.48 2.33
N PRO A 89 -6.70 3.22 3.58
CA PRO A 89 -7.12 4.28 4.50
C PRO A 89 -5.92 5.05 5.06
N VAL A 90 -5.89 6.36 4.82
CA VAL A 90 -4.82 7.26 5.30
C VAL A 90 -5.45 8.57 5.75
N CYS A 91 -5.01 9.17 6.85
CA CYS A 91 -5.54 10.47 7.27
C CYS A 91 -5.12 11.60 6.32
N ALA A 92 -5.87 12.68 6.31
CA ALA A 92 -5.63 13.82 5.41
C ALA A 92 -4.21 14.40 5.54
N ASP A 93 -3.62 14.41 6.74
CA ASP A 93 -2.24 14.89 6.94
C ASP A 93 -1.21 13.93 6.31
N CYS A 94 -1.25 12.64 6.63
CA CYS A 94 -0.36 11.68 5.99
C CYS A 94 -0.54 11.65 4.47
N ASN A 95 -1.77 11.74 3.96
CA ASN A 95 -2.05 11.72 2.54
C ASN A 95 -1.55 13.01 1.84
N ASN A 96 -2.11 14.16 2.20
CA ASN A 96 -1.92 15.40 1.45
C ASN A 96 -0.61 16.12 1.82
N ASN A 97 -0.11 15.97 3.05
CA ASN A 97 1.06 16.71 3.53
C ASN A 97 2.35 15.87 3.51
N LEU A 98 2.28 14.55 3.72
CA LEU A 98 3.48 13.70 3.64
C LEU A 98 3.59 13.03 2.26
N LEU A 99 2.67 12.13 1.93
CA LEU A 99 2.76 11.27 0.74
C LEU A 99 2.71 12.08 -0.57
N ALA A 100 1.78 13.04 -0.69
CA ALA A 100 1.66 13.86 -1.90
C ALA A 100 2.91 14.73 -2.16
N ASN A 101 3.55 15.24 -1.11
CA ASN A 101 4.79 16.03 -1.26
C ASN A 101 5.96 15.16 -1.70
N ILE A 102 6.12 13.97 -1.08
CA ILE A 102 7.12 12.98 -1.48
C ILE A 102 6.89 12.62 -2.96
N GLU A 103 5.66 12.26 -3.33
CA GLU A 103 5.31 11.89 -4.70
C GLU A 103 5.61 13.01 -5.71
N SER A 104 5.25 14.26 -5.38
CA SER A 104 5.50 15.41 -6.25
C SER A 104 7.00 15.60 -6.52
N GLN A 105 7.83 15.46 -5.50
CA GLN A 105 9.28 15.61 -5.61
C GLN A 105 9.90 14.44 -6.40
N ILE A 106 9.43 13.21 -6.19
CA ILE A 106 9.86 12.05 -7.00
C ILE A 106 9.47 12.21 -8.46
N ASN A 107 8.24 12.65 -8.74
CA ASN A 107 7.81 12.92 -10.12
C ASN A 107 8.71 13.98 -10.77
N SER A 108 9.07 15.03 -10.05
CA SER A 108 10.02 16.04 -10.52
C SER A 108 11.43 15.47 -10.80
N ILE A 109 11.92 14.53 -9.97
CA ILE A 109 13.20 13.86 -10.22
C ILE A 109 13.13 13.03 -11.51
N LEU A 110 12.07 12.23 -11.67
CA LEU A 110 11.93 11.30 -12.80
C LEU A 110 11.64 12.00 -14.14
N THR A 111 11.01 13.17 -14.12
CA THR A 111 10.62 13.89 -15.35
C THR A 111 11.70 14.84 -15.88
N ASN A 112 12.59 15.33 -15.02
CA ASN A 112 13.55 16.39 -15.39
C ASN A 112 14.95 15.87 -15.75
N ILE A 113 15.22 14.56 -15.65
CA ILE A 113 16.53 13.98 -15.96
C ILE A 113 16.46 13.23 -17.28
N ASN A 114 17.23 13.71 -18.25
CA ASN A 114 17.51 12.96 -19.47
C ASN A 114 18.66 11.98 -19.20
N LEU A 115 18.34 10.67 -19.18
CA LEU A 115 19.30 9.62 -18.88
C LEU A 115 20.36 9.40 -19.97
N THR A 116 20.22 10.02 -21.15
CA THR A 116 21.30 10.02 -22.15
C THR A 116 22.44 10.97 -21.77
N ASP A 117 22.13 12.01 -20.99
CA ASP A 117 23.04 13.14 -20.74
C ASP A 117 23.52 13.19 -19.29
N SER A 118 22.74 12.62 -18.36
CA SER A 118 23.05 12.63 -16.93
C SER A 118 22.45 11.43 -16.21
N PHE A 119 23.04 11.08 -15.06
CA PHE A 119 22.52 10.04 -14.17
C PHE A 119 21.93 10.67 -12.92
N TYR A 120 21.03 9.95 -12.25
CA TYR A 120 20.55 10.32 -10.93
C TYR A 120 21.70 10.42 -9.93
N SER A 121 21.69 11.44 -9.09
CA SER A 121 22.59 11.52 -7.95
C SER A 121 22.29 10.40 -6.95
N LEU A 122 23.25 10.05 -6.10
CA LEU A 122 23.04 9.04 -5.05
C LEU A 122 21.85 9.39 -4.15
N GLU A 123 21.66 10.67 -3.81
CA GLU A 123 20.53 11.14 -3.02
C GLU A 123 19.20 10.93 -3.76
N GLN A 124 19.14 11.23 -5.06
CA GLN A 124 17.95 11.00 -5.88
C GLN A 124 17.62 9.51 -5.96
N ILE A 125 18.61 8.65 -6.19
CA ILE A 125 18.43 7.19 -6.22
C ILE A 125 17.87 6.70 -4.88
N GLN A 126 18.44 7.15 -3.75
CA GLN A 126 17.95 6.77 -2.43
C GLN A 126 16.51 7.22 -2.20
N ASN A 127 16.13 8.41 -2.65
CA ASN A 127 14.76 8.91 -2.51
C ASN A 127 13.78 8.13 -3.39
N ILE A 128 14.18 7.76 -4.61
CA ILE A 128 13.39 6.88 -5.48
C ILE A 128 13.19 5.51 -4.81
N ILE A 129 14.25 4.90 -4.27
CA ILE A 129 14.17 3.61 -3.57
C ILE A 129 13.19 3.69 -2.39
N ARG A 130 13.32 4.71 -1.53
CA ARG A 130 12.42 4.91 -0.38
C ARG A 130 10.97 5.09 -0.79
N TRP A 131 10.73 5.75 -1.91
CA TRP A 131 9.39 5.90 -2.47
C TRP A 131 8.84 4.59 -3.03
N LEU A 132 9.67 3.77 -3.68
CA LEU A 132 9.27 2.43 -4.12
C LEU A 132 8.93 1.51 -2.93
N GLU A 133 9.68 1.58 -1.83
CA GLU A 133 9.37 0.87 -0.59
C GLU A 133 8.01 1.30 -0.02
N ILE A 134 7.67 2.59 -0.10
CA ILE A 134 6.35 3.09 0.31
C ILE A 134 5.25 2.46 -0.56
N ILE A 135 5.45 2.39 -1.88
CA ILE A 135 4.50 1.77 -2.80
C ILE A 135 4.33 0.28 -2.47
N GLU A 136 5.43 -0.44 -2.24
CA GLU A 136 5.39 -1.86 -1.87
C GLU A 136 4.59 -2.10 -0.58
N TYR A 137 4.84 -1.29 0.46
CA TYR A 137 4.05 -1.35 1.69
C TYR A 137 2.55 -1.11 1.44
N LYS A 138 2.21 -0.11 0.61
CA LYS A 138 0.81 0.15 0.22
C LYS A 138 0.17 -1.04 -0.50
N PHE A 139 0.93 -1.75 -1.34
CA PHE A 139 0.45 -2.97 -2.00
C PHE A 139 0.20 -4.11 -1.01
N GLN A 140 1.13 -4.36 -0.09
CA GLN A 140 0.91 -5.38 0.95
C GLN A 140 -0.37 -5.10 1.74
N LEU A 141 -0.60 -3.85 2.16
CA LEU A 141 -1.84 -3.45 2.84
C LEU A 141 -3.08 -3.66 1.97
N LEU A 142 -3.01 -3.31 0.69
CA LEU A 142 -4.12 -3.49 -0.25
C LEU A 142 -4.51 -4.96 -0.41
N GLU A 143 -3.52 -5.85 -0.48
CA GLU A 143 -3.74 -7.29 -0.64
C GLU A 143 -4.33 -7.94 0.60
N PHE A 144 -3.96 -7.48 1.80
CA PHE A 144 -4.64 -7.92 3.03
C PHE A 144 -6.10 -7.46 3.06
N ARG A 145 -6.42 -6.29 2.52
CA ARG A 145 -7.78 -5.72 2.54
C ARG A 145 -8.71 -6.28 1.46
N ARG A 146 -8.16 -7.02 0.51
CA ARG A 146 -8.92 -7.59 -0.59
C ARG A 146 -9.08 -9.07 -0.37
N THR A 147 -10.27 -9.58 -0.65
CA THR A 147 -10.54 -11.00 -0.64
C THR A 147 -10.63 -11.54 -2.07
N PHE A 148 -10.56 -12.86 -2.18
CA PHE A 148 -10.82 -13.54 -3.44
C PHE A 148 -12.14 -13.10 -4.04
N LYS A 149 -12.10 -12.72 -5.31
CA LYS A 149 -13.30 -12.52 -6.11
C LYS A 149 -13.29 -13.56 -7.22
N LYS A 150 -14.44 -14.17 -7.44
CA LYS A 150 -14.70 -15.13 -8.51
C LYS A 150 -14.21 -14.56 -9.86
N ALA A 151 -13.47 -15.34 -10.64
CA ALA A 151 -13.31 -15.06 -12.07
C ALA A 151 -14.68 -15.25 -12.76
N LYS A 152 -14.97 -14.49 -13.82
CA LYS A 152 -16.31 -14.47 -14.45
C LYS A 152 -16.80 -15.85 -14.92
N SER A 153 -15.91 -16.83 -15.09
CA SER A 153 -16.18 -18.15 -15.68
C SER A 153 -15.93 -19.37 -14.76
N SER A 154 -15.47 -19.21 -13.52
CA SER A 154 -15.20 -20.35 -12.61
C SER A 154 -16.39 -20.65 -11.67
N GLU A 155 -16.37 -21.71 -10.87
CA GLU A 155 -17.29 -21.83 -9.72
C GLU A 155 -16.79 -20.99 -8.54
N PHE A 156 -17.70 -20.40 -7.76
CA PHE A 156 -17.31 -19.64 -6.56
C PHE A 156 -17.16 -20.60 -5.39
N ILE A 157 -15.95 -20.68 -4.84
CA ILE A 157 -15.68 -21.48 -3.66
C ILE A 157 -16.00 -20.61 -2.43
N GLU A 158 -17.18 -20.82 -1.86
CA GLU A 158 -17.69 -20.07 -0.69
C GLU A 158 -16.68 -19.99 0.46
N PHE A 159 -15.90 -21.07 0.67
CA PHE A 159 -14.87 -21.14 1.71
C PHE A 159 -13.74 -20.09 1.55
N LEU A 160 -13.46 -19.62 0.32
CA LEU A 160 -12.37 -18.68 0.04
C LEU A 160 -12.81 -17.21 0.12
N LYS A 161 -14.11 -16.94 0.29
CA LYS A 161 -14.66 -15.58 0.17
C LYS A 161 -14.11 -14.57 1.19
N ASP A 162 -13.70 -15.07 2.35
CA ASP A 162 -13.23 -14.28 3.49
C ASP A 162 -11.70 -14.38 3.67
N ILE A 163 -11.00 -15.06 2.75
CA ILE A 163 -9.54 -15.18 2.76
C ILE A 163 -8.93 -14.01 1.99
N PRO A 164 -8.02 -13.22 2.61
CA PRO A 164 -7.29 -12.17 1.94
C PRO A 164 -6.42 -12.66 0.78
N LEU A 165 -6.32 -11.85 -0.28
CA LEU A 165 -5.44 -12.11 -1.42
C LEU A 165 -3.98 -12.24 -0.98
N ALA A 166 -3.56 -11.49 0.05
CA ALA A 166 -2.21 -11.59 0.61
C ALA A 166 -1.85 -13.00 1.09
N ILE A 167 -2.84 -13.82 1.47
CA ILE A 167 -2.64 -15.20 1.91
C ILE A 167 -2.72 -16.16 0.72
N MET A 168 -3.38 -15.78 -0.38
CA MET A 168 -3.64 -16.67 -1.51
C MET A 168 -2.47 -16.81 -2.49
N ARG A 169 -1.25 -16.52 -2.02
CA ARG A 169 -0.06 -16.47 -2.86
C ARG A 169 0.67 -17.81 -2.87
N GLU A 170 0.89 -18.37 -4.05
CA GLU A 170 1.52 -19.68 -4.22
C GLU A 170 2.98 -19.65 -3.77
N GLU A 171 3.68 -18.52 -3.98
CA GLU A 171 5.09 -18.34 -3.62
C GLU A 171 5.33 -18.41 -2.11
N ILE A 172 4.28 -18.25 -1.30
CA ILE A 172 4.32 -18.39 0.16
C ILE A 172 3.52 -19.61 0.64
N GLU A 173 3.23 -20.56 -0.25
CA GLU A 173 2.50 -21.80 0.08
C GLU A 173 1.17 -21.54 0.78
N PHE A 174 0.47 -20.47 0.38
CA PHE A 174 -0.81 -20.08 0.97
C PHE A 174 -0.77 -19.81 2.49
N SER A 175 0.39 -19.46 3.05
CA SER A 175 0.59 -19.35 4.50
C SER A 175 0.23 -17.96 5.06
N PRO A 176 -0.74 -17.87 6.00
CA PRO A 176 -1.05 -16.62 6.71
C PRO A 176 0.17 -16.03 7.44
N GLU A 177 1.00 -16.89 8.04
CA GLU A 177 2.16 -16.49 8.83
C GLU A 177 3.25 -15.87 7.93
N LYS A 178 3.50 -16.47 6.77
CA LYS A 178 4.43 -15.91 5.77
C LYS A 178 3.90 -14.59 5.21
N ALA A 179 2.59 -14.49 4.92
CA ALA A 179 1.97 -13.25 4.46
C ALA A 179 2.12 -12.12 5.51
N ILE A 180 1.86 -12.42 6.78
CA ILE A 180 2.00 -11.46 7.89
C ILE A 180 3.46 -11.05 8.06
N THR A 181 4.39 -11.99 7.91
CA THR A 181 5.83 -11.71 7.96
C THR A 181 6.25 -10.77 6.84
N GLN A 182 5.78 -10.96 5.61
CA GLN A 182 6.05 -10.05 4.50
C GLN A 182 5.48 -8.65 4.74
N LEU A 183 4.26 -8.53 5.29
CA LEU A 183 3.71 -7.23 5.68
C LEU A 183 4.57 -6.53 6.74
N ARG A 184 5.03 -7.26 7.75
CA ARG A 184 5.93 -6.73 8.79
C ARG A 184 7.27 -6.30 8.21
N ASN A 185 7.82 -7.07 7.28
CA ASN A 185 9.07 -6.72 6.60
C ASN A 185 8.91 -5.46 5.74
N ALA A 186 7.86 -5.38 4.92
CA ALA A 186 7.57 -4.19 4.12
C ALA A 186 7.37 -2.94 4.99
N GLN A 187 6.74 -3.07 6.16
CA GLN A 187 6.67 -1.96 7.11
C GLN A 187 8.03 -1.63 7.73
N LYS A 188 8.87 -2.63 8.01
CA LYS A 188 10.20 -2.47 8.62
C LYS A 188 11.18 -1.76 7.70
N GLU A 189 11.15 -1.99 6.39
CA GLU A 189 11.98 -1.27 5.42
C GLU A 189 11.68 0.25 5.43
N LEU A 190 10.47 0.63 5.86
CA LEU A 190 10.07 2.02 6.03
C LEU A 190 10.45 2.63 7.40
N LEU A 191 11.13 1.92 8.30
CA LEU A 191 11.48 2.43 9.64
C LEU A 191 12.91 2.97 9.71
#